data_AF-A0A226MZG0-F1
#
_entry.id   AF-A0A226MZG0-F1
#
_cell.length_a   1.000
_cell.length_b   1.000
_cell.length_c   1.000
_cell.angle_alpha   90.00
_cell.angle_beta   90.00
_cell.angle_gamma   90.00
#
_symmetry.space_group_name_H-M   'P 1'
#
loop_
_entity.id
_entity.type
_entity.pdbx_description
1 polymer ?
#
loop_
_entity_poly.entity_id
_entity_poly.type
_entity_poly.pdbx_seq_one_letter_code
_entity_poly.pdbx_strand_id
1 'polypeptide(L)'
;MRGARNMEGYGLFLALLGSALLVGFVSVVFSLVWVFRYREGLGWDGGSAEFNWHPVLIVTGFVFIQGIGFAIFLLPFAPVPLRAAVMPIHVYSGLLIFVTVIAAALMGITEKLIFALNSTGYSSSPPEAIFVNCLGLLIVIFGALILWMASRPQWKRPPDENAKVQRPNGGAPEGMEAESTMTDCSNADKSDVGFNSEAARKRNFKLDEAGQRSTM
;
A
#
# COMPACT_ATOMS: atom_id res chain seq x y z
N MET A 1 -6.46 -31.92 22.09
CA MET A 1 -7.14 -30.78 21.43
C MET A 1 -6.20 -29.72 20.81
N ARG A 2 -4.93 -29.59 21.23
CA ARG A 2 -3.98 -28.60 20.66
C ARG A 2 -3.47 -28.97 19.24
N GLY A 3 -3.40 -30.26 18.89
CA GLY A 3 -2.97 -30.73 17.57
C GLY A 3 -3.97 -30.49 16.42
N ALA A 4 -5.28 -30.61 16.67
CA ALA A 4 -6.31 -30.40 15.65
C ALA A 4 -6.35 -28.96 15.13
N ARG A 5 -6.24 -27.95 16.01
CA ARG A 5 -6.18 -26.53 15.63
C ARG A 5 -4.97 -26.17 14.75
N ASN A 6 -3.84 -26.84 14.94
CA ASN A 6 -2.64 -26.58 14.13
C ASN A 6 -2.82 -27.12 12.69
N MET A 7 -3.50 -28.26 12.55
CA MET A 7 -3.81 -28.86 11.25
C MET A 7 -4.86 -28.04 10.48
N GLU A 8 -5.87 -27.51 11.18
CA GLU A 8 -6.86 -26.58 10.60
C GLU A 8 -6.22 -25.29 10.11
N GLY A 9 -5.31 -24.69 10.90
CA GLY A 9 -4.58 -23.49 10.50
C GLY A 9 -3.68 -23.71 9.29
N TYR A 10 -2.98 -24.84 9.23
CA TYR A 10 -2.16 -25.21 8.08
C TYR A 10 -3.00 -25.52 6.83
N GLY A 11 -4.12 -26.24 7.00
CA GLY A 11 -5.06 -26.50 5.91
C GLY A 11 -5.66 -25.24 5.33
N LEU A 12 -6.11 -24.30 6.18
CA LEU A 12 -6.62 -23.01 5.75
C LEU A 12 -5.55 -22.18 5.03
N PHE A 13 -4.33 -22.15 5.58
CA PHE A 13 -3.19 -21.47 4.96
C PHE A 13 -2.91 -22.01 3.55
N LEU A 14 -2.83 -23.34 3.40
CA LEU A 14 -2.63 -23.98 2.10
C LEU A 14 -3.80 -23.74 1.15
N ALA A 15 -5.04 -23.75 1.65
CA ALA A 15 -6.22 -23.46 0.84
C ALA A 15 -6.20 -22.02 0.31
N LEU A 16 -5.86 -21.03 1.16
CA LEU A 16 -5.73 -19.64 0.75
C LEU A 16 -4.59 -19.47 -0.27
N LEU A 17 -3.43 -20.07 -0.01
CA LEU A 17 -2.30 -20.03 -0.94
C LEU A 17 -2.66 -20.68 -2.29
N GLY A 18 -3.27 -21.86 -2.27
CA GLY A 18 -3.73 -22.55 -3.47
C GLY A 18 -4.78 -21.75 -4.23
N SER A 19 -5.71 -21.10 -3.54
CA SER A 19 -6.71 -20.23 -4.16
C SER A 19 -6.08 -19.01 -4.84
N ALA A 20 -5.09 -18.37 -4.21
CA ALA A 20 -4.40 -17.22 -4.79
C ALA A 20 -3.60 -17.61 -6.04
N LEU A 21 -2.91 -18.75 -6.01
CA LEU A 21 -2.19 -19.30 -7.17
C LEU A 21 -3.16 -19.65 -8.30
N LEU A 22 -4.30 -20.27 -7.98
CA LEU A 22 -5.33 -20.61 -8.95
C LEU A 22 -5.92 -19.36 -9.62
N VAL A 23 -6.26 -18.34 -8.84
CA VAL A 23 -6.77 -17.05 -9.36
C VAL A 23 -5.73 -16.41 -10.29
N GLY A 24 -4.46 -16.38 -9.89
CA GLY A 24 -3.39 -15.86 -10.73
C GLY A 24 -3.24 -16.63 -12.05
N PHE A 25 -3.20 -17.96 -12.00
CA PHE A 25 -3.11 -18.81 -13.18
C PHE A 25 -4.30 -18.63 -14.12
N VAL A 26 -5.52 -18.68 -13.58
CA VAL A 26 -6.75 -18.47 -14.33
C VAL A 26 -6.79 -17.08 -14.98
N SER A 27 -6.30 -16.05 -14.31
CA SER A 27 -6.22 -14.69 -14.88
C SER A 27 -5.30 -14.62 -16.09
N VAL A 28 -4.13 -15.27 -16.05
CA VAL A 28 -3.21 -15.35 -17.20
C VAL A 28 -3.84 -16.12 -18.35
N VAL A 29 -4.47 -17.26 -18.07
CA VAL A 29 -5.19 -18.07 -19.08
C VAL A 29 -6.31 -17.25 -19.73
N PHE A 30 -7.10 -16.52 -18.96
CA PHE A 30 -8.15 -15.66 -19.50
C PHE A 30 -7.58 -14.56 -20.41
N SER A 31 -6.47 -13.92 -20.03
CA SER A 31 -5.82 -12.91 -20.86
C SER A 31 -5.35 -13.49 -22.21
N LEU A 32 -4.73 -14.68 -22.18
CA LEU A 32 -4.31 -15.39 -23.40
C LEU A 32 -5.51 -15.78 -24.27
N VAL A 33 -6.53 -16.42 -23.69
CA VAL A 33 -7.76 -16.80 -24.41
C VAL A 33 -8.41 -15.57 -25.03
N TRP A 34 -8.46 -14.45 -24.31
CA TRP A 34 -9.03 -13.21 -24.83
C TRP A 34 -8.25 -12.69 -26.05
N VAL A 35 -6.91 -12.67 -26.00
CA VAL A 35 -6.09 -12.24 -27.13
C VAL A 35 -6.28 -13.14 -28.35
N PHE A 36 -6.22 -14.46 -28.18
CA PHE A 36 -6.36 -15.39 -29.30
C PHE A 36 -7.78 -15.42 -29.88
N ARG A 37 -8.80 -15.17 -29.06
CA ARG A 37 -10.20 -15.24 -29.48
C ARG A 37 -10.73 -13.94 -30.09
N TYR A 38 -10.21 -12.79 -29.66
CA TYR A 38 -10.78 -11.47 -30.00
C TYR A 38 -9.79 -10.49 -30.63
N ARG A 39 -8.48 -10.79 -30.66
CA ARG A 39 -7.44 -9.85 -31.11
C ARG A 39 -6.49 -10.42 -32.16
N GLU A 40 -6.85 -11.47 -32.86
CA GLU A 40 -6.04 -12.09 -33.94
C GLU A 40 -4.72 -12.75 -33.46
N GLY A 41 -4.45 -12.78 -32.15
CA GLY A 41 -3.28 -13.46 -31.57
C GLY A 41 -2.13 -12.52 -31.19
N LEU A 42 -0.92 -13.07 -31.15
CA LEU A 42 0.30 -12.36 -30.73
C LEU A 42 1.29 -12.33 -31.91
N GLY A 43 1.89 -11.16 -32.15
CA GLY A 43 2.84 -10.95 -33.25
C GLY A 43 4.04 -10.09 -32.83
N TRP A 44 5.06 -10.06 -33.69
CA TRP A 44 6.24 -9.19 -33.59
C TRP A 44 6.63 -8.73 -35.00
N ASP A 45 5.66 -8.16 -35.70
CA ASP A 45 5.64 -7.88 -37.14
C ASP A 45 5.38 -6.40 -37.48
N GLY A 46 5.40 -5.50 -36.50
CA GLY A 46 5.01 -4.09 -36.60
C GLY A 46 3.50 -3.85 -36.67
N GLY A 47 2.68 -4.90 -36.60
CA GLY A 47 1.24 -4.85 -36.79
C GLY A 47 0.42 -4.64 -35.51
N SER A 48 -0.91 -4.72 -35.64
CA SER A 48 -1.85 -4.68 -34.51
C SER A 48 -1.61 -5.79 -33.48
N ALA A 49 -1.07 -6.93 -33.93
CA ALA A 49 -0.78 -8.09 -33.10
C ALA A 49 0.36 -7.85 -32.09
N GLU A 50 1.25 -6.88 -32.33
CA GLU A 50 2.29 -6.49 -31.37
C GLU A 50 1.67 -5.87 -30.11
N PHE A 51 0.64 -5.04 -30.29
CA PHE A 51 -0.01 -4.34 -29.19
C PHE A 51 -0.73 -5.32 -28.23
N ASN A 52 -1.07 -6.51 -28.70
CA ASN A 52 -1.71 -7.55 -27.89
C ASN A 52 -0.79 -8.16 -26.83
N TRP A 53 0.53 -7.94 -26.91
CA TRP A 53 1.45 -8.32 -25.84
C TRP A 53 1.21 -7.52 -24.57
N HIS A 54 0.78 -6.26 -24.67
CA HIS A 54 0.55 -5.42 -23.49
C HIS A 54 -0.39 -6.04 -22.46
N PRO A 55 -1.65 -6.43 -22.80
CA PRO A 55 -2.56 -7.03 -21.82
C PRO A 55 -2.04 -8.36 -21.26
N VAL A 56 -1.35 -9.19 -22.05
CA VAL A 56 -0.78 -10.45 -21.58
C VAL A 56 0.36 -10.22 -20.60
N LEU A 57 1.31 -9.34 -20.95
CA LEU A 57 2.47 -9.02 -20.13
C LEU A 57 2.09 -8.25 -18.86
N ILE A 58 1.10 -7.36 -18.94
CA ILE A 58 0.60 -6.63 -17.76
C ILE A 58 -0.01 -7.61 -16.74
N VAL A 59 -0.90 -8.51 -17.19
CA VAL A 59 -1.53 -9.49 -16.29
C VAL A 59 -0.50 -10.47 -15.74
N THR A 60 0.37 -10.99 -16.60
CA THR A 60 1.42 -11.94 -16.18
C THR A 60 2.42 -11.30 -15.22
N GLY A 61 2.89 -10.09 -15.54
CA GLY A 61 3.80 -9.33 -14.70
C GLY A 61 3.19 -8.99 -13.35
N PHE A 62 1.90 -8.62 -13.31
CA PHE A 62 1.18 -8.39 -12.05
C PHE A 62 1.15 -9.66 -11.19
N VAL A 63 0.74 -10.81 -11.75
CA VAL A 63 0.73 -12.09 -11.04
C VAL A 63 2.13 -12.45 -10.53
N PHE A 64 3.16 -12.22 -11.33
CA PHE A 64 4.54 -12.51 -10.96
C PHE A 64 5.04 -11.64 -9.80
N ILE A 65 4.81 -10.32 -9.86
CA ILE A 65 5.20 -9.39 -8.78
C ILE A 65 4.46 -9.73 -7.48
N GLN A 66 3.17 -10.05 -7.56
CA GLN A 66 2.40 -10.51 -6.40
C GLN A 66 2.96 -11.83 -5.84
N GLY A 67 3.31 -12.77 -6.72
CA GLY A 67 3.96 -14.04 -6.35
C GLY A 67 5.28 -13.85 -5.59
N ILE A 68 6.11 -12.89 -6.01
CA ILE A 68 7.33 -12.52 -5.28
C ILE A 68 7.00 -11.95 -3.90
N GLY A 69 5.98 -11.09 -3.79
CA GLY A 69 5.49 -10.58 -2.51
C GLY A 69 5.06 -11.70 -1.56
N PHE A 70 4.31 -12.68 -2.06
CA PHE A 70 3.94 -13.87 -1.29
C PHE A 70 5.17 -14.68 -0.87
N ALA A 71 6.10 -14.94 -1.77
CA ALA A 71 7.32 -15.69 -1.47
C ALA A 71 8.14 -15.03 -0.35
N ILE A 72 8.31 -13.70 -0.39
CA ILE A 72 9.14 -12.97 0.56
C ILE A 72 8.46 -12.79 1.92
N PHE A 73 7.17 -12.45 1.94
CA PHE A 73 6.50 -12.07 3.20
C PHE A 73 5.70 -13.19 3.84
N LEU A 74 5.17 -14.13 3.06
CA LEU A 74 4.30 -15.20 3.58
C LEU A 74 5.06 -16.49 3.92
N LEU A 75 6.03 -16.88 3.08
CA LEU A 75 6.77 -18.14 3.27
C LEU A 75 7.96 -17.96 4.22
N PRO A 76 8.34 -18.98 5.01
CA PRO A 76 9.31 -18.82 6.11
C PRO A 76 10.78 -18.70 5.66
N PHE A 77 11.10 -18.92 4.39
CA PHE A 77 12.50 -19.01 3.93
C PHE A 77 13.20 -17.66 3.71
N ALA A 78 12.46 -16.56 3.54
CA ALA A 78 13.07 -15.28 3.20
C ALA A 78 13.81 -14.66 4.40
N PRO A 79 15.10 -14.27 4.26
CA PRO A 79 15.88 -13.65 5.34
C PRO A 79 15.28 -12.33 5.85
N VAL A 80 15.44 -12.05 7.14
CA VAL A 80 14.93 -10.81 7.78
C VAL A 80 15.47 -9.53 7.11
N PRO A 81 16.77 -9.40 6.76
CA PRO A 81 17.27 -8.20 6.09
C PRO A 81 16.62 -7.96 4.72
N LEU A 82 16.36 -9.04 3.97
CA LEU A 82 15.68 -8.96 2.68
C LEU A 82 14.24 -8.45 2.85
N ARG A 83 13.50 -9.01 3.82
CA ARG A 83 12.14 -8.54 4.14
C ARG A 83 12.13 -7.06 4.51
N ALA A 84 13.07 -6.62 5.34
CA ALA A 84 13.19 -5.22 5.74
C ALA A 84 13.49 -4.29 4.56
N ALA A 85 14.39 -4.69 3.65
CA ALA A 85 14.74 -3.92 2.46
C ALA A 85 13.58 -3.84 1.45
N VAL A 86 12.83 -4.91 1.27
CA VAL A 86 11.72 -4.99 0.29
C VAL A 86 10.41 -4.42 0.84
N MET A 87 10.22 -4.38 2.16
CA MET A 87 8.99 -3.86 2.80
C MET A 87 8.54 -2.48 2.27
N PRO A 88 9.39 -1.44 2.20
CA PRO A 88 8.95 -0.15 1.66
C PRO A 88 8.53 -0.26 0.19
N ILE A 89 9.30 -0.98 -0.63
CA ILE A 89 8.98 -1.20 -2.05
C ILE A 89 7.62 -1.88 -2.18
N HIS A 90 7.35 -2.92 -1.40
CA HIS A 90 6.08 -3.64 -1.40
C HIS A 90 4.90 -2.74 -1.02
N VAL A 91 5.06 -1.91 0.02
CA VAL A 91 4.00 -0.98 0.45
C VAL A 91 3.72 0.07 -0.62
N TYR A 92 4.74 0.76 -1.14
CA TYR A 92 4.55 1.81 -2.14
C TYR A 92 4.05 1.27 -3.47
N SER A 93 4.59 0.14 -3.94
CA SER A 93 4.09 -0.52 -5.15
C SER A 93 2.64 -0.97 -4.99
N GLY A 94 2.25 -1.51 -3.83
CA GLY A 94 0.86 -1.88 -3.55
C GLY A 94 -0.11 -0.69 -3.61
N LEU A 95 0.28 0.45 -3.03
CA LEU A 95 -0.52 1.69 -3.11
C LEU A 95 -0.62 2.20 -4.55
N LEU A 96 0.48 2.18 -5.30
CA LEU A 96 0.51 2.58 -6.70
C LEU A 96 -0.40 1.70 -7.55
N ILE A 97 -0.29 0.37 -7.40
CA ILE A 97 -1.13 -0.61 -8.09
C ILE A 97 -2.61 -0.36 -7.78
N PHE A 98 -2.95 -0.08 -6.52
CA PHE A 98 -4.33 0.19 -6.13
C PHE A 98 -4.89 1.42 -6.86
N VAL A 99 -4.12 2.50 -6.95
CA VAL A 99 -4.50 3.70 -7.72
C VAL A 99 -4.63 3.41 -9.20
N THR A 100 -3.70 2.66 -9.80
CA THR A 100 -3.76 2.34 -11.24
C THR A 100 -4.92 1.41 -11.57
N VAL A 101 -5.30 0.49 -10.68
CA VAL A 101 -6.49 -0.36 -10.85
C VAL A 101 -7.78 0.47 -10.81
N ILE A 102 -7.87 1.46 -9.92
CA ILE A 102 -9.01 2.40 -9.91
C ILE A 102 -9.06 3.17 -11.24
N ALA A 103 -7.95 3.73 -11.69
CA ALA A 103 -7.89 4.46 -12.96
C ALA A 103 -8.28 3.56 -14.15
N ALA A 104 -7.77 2.33 -14.20
CA ALA A 104 -8.11 1.37 -15.25
C ALA A 104 -9.60 0.99 -15.23
N ALA A 105 -10.19 0.81 -14.05
CA ALA A 105 -11.62 0.53 -13.92
C ALA A 105 -12.47 1.71 -14.42
N LEU A 106 -12.12 2.96 -14.06
CA LEU A 106 -12.82 4.15 -14.54
C LEU A 106 -12.68 4.34 -16.05
N MET A 107 -11.49 4.09 -16.60
CA MET A 107 -11.25 4.13 -18.04
C MET A 107 -12.11 3.09 -18.78
N GLY A 108 -12.13 1.83 -18.32
CA GLY A 108 -12.95 0.78 -18.92
C GLY A 108 -14.46 1.03 -18.81
N ILE A 109 -14.92 1.59 -17.69
CA ILE A 109 -16.31 2.02 -17.52
C ILE A 109 -16.66 3.13 -18.53
N THR A 110 -15.78 4.11 -18.69
CA THR A 110 -15.97 5.23 -19.61
C THR A 110 -15.99 4.75 -21.06
N GLU A 111 -15.04 3.90 -21.48
CA GLU A 111 -15.02 3.27 -22.80
C GLU A 111 -16.31 2.49 -23.07
N LYS A 112 -16.75 1.70 -22.09
CA LYS A 112 -17.98 0.90 -22.22
C LYS A 112 -19.21 1.79 -22.39
N LEU A 113 -19.30 2.90 -21.67
CA LEU A 113 -20.39 3.87 -21.82
C LEU A 113 -20.39 4.54 -23.19
N ILE A 114 -19.23 5.00 -23.66
CA ILE A 114 -19.09 5.67 -24.97
C ILE A 114 -19.56 4.73 -26.09
N PHE A 115 -19.13 3.46 -26.07
CA PHE A 115 -19.52 2.52 -27.12
C PHE A 115 -20.97 2.05 -27.00
N ALA A 116 -21.47 1.83 -25.78
CA ALA A 116 -22.83 1.33 -25.56
C ALA A 116 -23.91 2.38 -25.86
N LEU A 117 -23.63 3.66 -25.58
CA LEU A 117 -24.58 4.77 -25.73
C LEU A 117 -24.30 5.63 -26.95
N ASN A 118 -23.65 5.07 -27.99
CA ASN A 118 -23.35 5.80 -29.21
C ASN A 118 -24.63 6.23 -29.97
N SER A 119 -25.71 5.44 -29.91
CA SER A 119 -26.97 5.72 -30.60
C SER A 119 -27.89 6.72 -29.88
N THR A 120 -28.00 6.58 -28.55
CA THR A 120 -28.81 7.48 -27.70
C THR A 120 -28.06 8.75 -27.29
N GLY A 121 -26.73 8.73 -27.40
CA GLY A 121 -25.85 9.83 -27.05
C GLY A 121 -25.62 9.90 -25.54
N TYR A 122 -24.43 9.50 -25.09
CA TYR A 122 -24.01 9.59 -23.68
C TYR A 122 -24.23 10.98 -23.06
N SER A 123 -24.02 12.05 -23.84
CA SER A 123 -24.21 13.44 -23.41
C SER A 123 -25.64 13.77 -22.97
N SER A 124 -26.64 13.02 -23.45
CA SER A 124 -28.04 13.19 -23.02
C SER A 124 -28.30 12.65 -21.61
N SER A 125 -27.29 12.01 -20.99
CA SER A 125 -27.34 11.43 -19.64
C SER A 125 -28.54 10.49 -19.45
N PRO A 126 -28.69 9.44 -20.28
CA PRO A 126 -29.75 8.47 -20.08
C PRO A 126 -29.59 7.78 -18.71
N PRO A 127 -30.65 7.15 -18.16
CA PRO A 127 -30.62 6.56 -16.82
C PRO A 127 -29.44 5.60 -16.59
N GLU A 128 -29.04 4.85 -17.62
CA GLU A 128 -27.89 3.95 -17.59
C GLU A 128 -26.57 4.70 -17.38
N ALA A 129 -26.39 5.86 -18.05
CA ALA A 129 -25.20 6.70 -17.91
C ALA A 129 -25.10 7.26 -16.48
N ILE A 130 -26.21 7.76 -15.93
CA ILE A 130 -26.26 8.29 -14.57
C ILE A 130 -25.88 7.20 -13.56
N PHE A 131 -26.51 6.03 -13.67
CA PHE A 131 -26.25 4.91 -12.78
C PHE A 131 -24.78 4.49 -12.78
N VAL A 132 -24.19 4.32 -13.97
CA VAL A 132 -22.80 3.88 -14.11
C VAL A 132 -21.80 4.98 -13.68
N ASN A 133 -22.13 6.26 -13.89
CA ASN A 133 -21.32 7.37 -13.37
C ASN A 133 -21.35 7.44 -11.84
N CYS A 134 -22.51 7.19 -11.22
CA CYS A 134 -22.60 7.06 -9.76
C CYS A 134 -21.74 5.90 -9.24
N LEU A 135 -21.71 4.77 -9.95
CA LEU A 135 -20.81 3.66 -9.63
C LEU A 135 -19.33 4.07 -9.74
N GLY A 136 -18.95 4.79 -10.79
CA GLY A 136 -17.59 5.33 -10.95
C GLY A 136 -17.20 6.24 -9.78
N LEU A 137 -18.09 7.15 -9.37
CA LEU A 137 -17.86 8.02 -8.22
C LEU A 137 -17.72 7.22 -6.91
N LEU A 138 -18.53 6.18 -6.72
CA LEU A 138 -18.43 5.31 -5.55
C LEU A 138 -17.08 4.61 -5.48
N ILE A 139 -16.54 4.15 -6.61
CA ILE A 139 -15.20 3.54 -6.70
C ILE A 139 -14.13 4.56 -6.29
N VAL A 140 -14.22 5.81 -6.75
CA VAL A 140 -13.27 6.88 -6.38
C VAL A 140 -13.33 7.17 -4.87
N ILE A 141 -14.53 7.32 -4.31
CA ILE A 141 -14.72 7.57 -2.87
C ILE A 141 -14.15 6.41 -2.06
N PHE A 142 -14.46 5.17 -2.44
CA PHE A 142 -13.90 3.97 -1.81
C PHE A 142 -12.36 3.98 -1.85
N GLY A 143 -11.78 4.27 -3.01
CA GLY A 143 -10.33 4.37 -3.17
C GLY A 143 -9.70 5.43 -2.27
N ALA A 144 -10.28 6.62 -2.22
CA ALA A 144 -9.82 7.71 -1.37
C ALA A 144 -9.86 7.35 0.12
N LEU A 145 -10.94 6.68 0.57
CA LEU A 145 -11.06 6.22 1.95
C LEU A 145 -10.00 5.16 2.29
N ILE A 146 -9.75 4.20 1.41
CA ILE A 146 -8.73 3.17 1.61
C ILE A 146 -7.33 3.79 1.70
N LEU A 147 -6.99 4.71 0.80
CA LEU A 147 -5.70 5.40 0.81
C LEU A 147 -5.51 6.27 2.06
N TRP A 148 -6.57 6.97 2.49
CA TRP A 148 -6.57 7.71 3.74
C TRP A 148 -6.31 6.79 4.94
N MET A 149 -6.98 5.65 5.02
CA MET A 149 -6.78 4.69 6.10
C MET A 149 -5.37 4.08 6.08
N ALA A 150 -4.89 3.65 4.92
CA ALA A 150 -3.59 3.04 4.76
C ALA A 150 -2.42 3.99 5.07
N SER A 151 -2.62 5.30 4.91
CA SER A 151 -1.59 6.31 5.15
C SER A 151 -1.51 6.80 6.59
N ARG A 152 -2.39 6.36 7.51
CA ARG A 152 -2.36 6.80 8.91
C ARG A 152 -1.30 6.06 9.72
N PRO A 153 -0.23 6.72 10.20
CA PRO A 153 0.81 6.05 10.99
C PRO A 153 0.26 5.51 12.32
N GLN A 154 -0.72 6.21 12.91
CA GLN A 154 -1.42 5.82 14.12
C GLN A 154 -2.25 4.53 14.01
N TRP A 155 -2.62 4.10 12.80
CA TRP A 155 -3.34 2.85 12.54
C TRP A 155 -2.43 1.73 12.05
N LYS A 156 -1.12 2.01 11.95
CA LYS A 156 -0.14 0.99 11.60
C LYS A 156 -0.03 -0.01 12.75
N ARG A 157 -0.02 -1.30 12.41
CA ARG A 157 0.20 -2.37 13.39
C ARG A 157 1.50 -2.12 14.17
N PRO A 158 1.48 -2.12 15.52
CA PRO A 158 2.69 -1.99 16.33
C PRO A 158 3.69 -3.11 16.01
N PRO A 159 5.01 -2.84 16.10
CA PRO A 159 6.02 -3.87 15.93
C PRO A 159 5.84 -4.98 16.98
N ASP A 160 5.93 -6.25 16.56
CA ASP A 160 5.87 -7.38 17.49
C ASP A 160 7.07 -7.32 18.47
N GLU A 161 6.85 -7.72 19.73
CA GLU A 161 7.84 -7.63 20.82
C GLU A 161 9.16 -8.35 20.48
N ASN A 162 9.09 -9.45 19.73
CA ASN A 162 10.25 -10.20 19.23
C ASN A 162 11.16 -9.38 18.30
N ALA A 163 10.61 -8.36 17.62
CA ALA A 163 11.40 -7.46 16.78
C ALA A 163 12.26 -6.48 17.61
N LYS A 164 11.91 -6.25 18.89
CA LYS A 164 12.73 -5.47 19.82
C LYS A 164 13.92 -6.29 20.36
N VAL A 165 13.74 -7.59 20.56
CA VAL A 165 14.79 -8.51 21.07
C VAL A 165 15.88 -8.77 20.02
N GLN A 166 15.54 -8.72 18.73
CA GLN A 166 16.52 -8.91 17.64
C GLN A 166 17.44 -7.69 17.43
N ARG A 167 17.14 -6.53 18.03
CA ARG A 167 18.13 -5.45 18.16
C ARG A 167 19.09 -5.92 19.25
N PRO A 168 20.41 -6.07 18.99
CA PRO A 168 21.34 -6.28 20.08
C PRO A 168 21.17 -5.06 20.99
N ASN A 169 20.80 -5.32 22.24
CA ASN A 169 20.81 -4.32 23.27
C ASN A 169 22.24 -3.78 23.29
N GLY A 170 22.45 -2.57 22.80
CA GLY A 170 23.72 -1.88 22.88
C GLY A 170 23.97 -1.52 24.34
N GLY A 171 24.29 -2.53 25.14
CA GLY A 171 24.81 -2.36 26.48
C GLY A 171 26.19 -1.72 26.35
N ALA A 172 26.24 -0.41 26.50
CA ALA A 172 27.48 0.28 26.77
C ALA A 172 27.97 -0.15 28.16
N PRO A 173 29.19 -0.67 28.31
CA PRO A 173 29.85 -0.66 29.61
C PRO A 173 30.36 0.76 29.88
N GLU A 174 30.10 1.26 31.09
CA GLU A 174 30.71 2.48 31.61
C GLU A 174 32.25 2.41 31.55
N GLY A 175 32.86 3.54 31.18
CA GLY A 175 34.23 3.88 31.57
C GLY A 175 35.33 3.51 30.58
N MET A 176 35.74 4.47 29.75
CA MET A 176 37.13 4.96 29.69
C MET A 176 37.19 6.19 28.77
N GLU A 177 37.73 7.28 29.29
CA GLU A 177 37.99 8.54 28.62
C GLU A 177 39.03 8.39 27.49
N ALA A 178 38.79 9.04 26.34
CA ALA A 178 39.85 9.51 25.44
C ALA A 178 39.28 10.54 24.44
N GLU A 179 39.56 11.79 24.76
CA GLU A 179 39.68 12.98 23.92
C GLU A 179 40.22 12.73 22.49
N SER A 180 39.55 13.28 21.46
CA SER A 180 40.24 13.97 20.34
C SER A 180 39.28 14.71 19.39
N THR A 181 39.63 15.98 19.19
CA THR A 181 39.50 16.83 17.99
C THR A 181 38.14 17.29 17.43
N MET A 182 37.97 18.61 17.57
CA MET A 182 37.13 19.52 16.79
C MET A 182 37.13 19.22 15.28
N THR A 183 35.97 19.37 14.65
CA THR A 183 35.87 20.20 13.44
C THR A 183 34.49 20.82 13.30
N ASP A 184 34.52 22.13 13.12
CA ASP A 184 33.44 23.09 12.91
C ASP A 184 32.87 22.99 11.48
N CYS A 185 31.54 23.12 11.33
CA CYS A 185 30.87 23.96 10.32
C CYS A 185 29.33 23.93 10.47
N SER A 186 28.72 25.03 10.07
CA SER A 186 27.50 25.62 10.60
C SER A 186 26.23 25.47 9.74
N ASN A 187 25.07 25.62 10.42
CA ASN A 187 23.81 26.32 10.04
C ASN A 187 22.56 25.56 9.53
N ALA A 188 21.43 26.02 10.12
CA ALA A 188 19.99 25.82 9.84
C ALA A 188 19.41 24.44 10.21
N ASP A 189 18.53 24.30 11.20
CA ASP A 189 17.20 24.92 11.27
C ASP A 189 16.75 25.16 12.73
N LYS A 190 16.10 26.30 12.97
CA LYS A 190 15.72 26.81 14.28
C LYS A 190 14.22 27.12 14.23
N SER A 191 13.39 26.12 14.50
CA SER A 191 11.92 26.28 14.44
C SER A 191 11.12 25.63 15.57
N ASP A 192 11.68 24.70 16.37
CA ASP A 192 10.84 23.94 17.33
C ASP A 192 10.98 24.30 18.82
N VAL A 193 11.90 25.19 19.20
CA VAL A 193 12.15 25.50 20.63
C VAL A 193 11.27 26.63 21.17
N GLY A 194 10.74 27.50 20.29
CA GLY A 194 9.95 28.68 20.70
C GLY A 194 8.54 28.35 21.19
N PHE A 195 7.87 27.36 20.58
CA PHE A 195 6.45 27.10 20.83
C PHE A 195 6.20 26.45 22.21
N ASN A 196 7.11 25.58 22.66
CA ASN A 196 6.99 24.92 23.95
C ASN A 196 7.32 25.86 25.14
N SER A 197 8.22 26.83 24.94
CA SER A 197 8.62 27.78 25.98
C SER A 197 7.51 28.77 26.33
N GLU A 198 6.81 29.33 25.33
CA GLU A 198 5.68 30.24 25.59
C GLU A 198 4.46 29.52 26.19
N ALA A 199 4.17 28.30 25.75
CA ALA A 199 3.10 27.48 26.31
C ALA A 199 3.37 27.13 27.79
N ALA A 200 4.63 26.81 28.13
CA ALA A 200 5.05 26.56 29.51
C ALA A 200 4.99 27.83 30.37
N ARG A 201 5.38 29.00 29.84
CA ARG A 201 5.30 30.29 30.55
C ARG A 201 3.85 30.69 30.87
N LYS A 202 2.92 30.51 29.92
CA LYS A 202 1.49 30.81 30.13
C LYS A 202 0.82 29.88 31.14
N ARG A 203 1.28 28.63 31.25
CA ARG A 203 0.77 27.68 32.26
C ARG A 203 1.18 28.06 33.69
N ASN A 204 2.43 28.50 33.87
CA ASN A 204 2.92 28.93 35.19
C ASN A 204 2.21 30.20 35.68
N PHE A 205 2.01 31.20 34.81
CA PHE A 205 1.28 32.43 35.17
C PHE A 205 -0.18 32.16 35.60
N LYS A 206 -0.84 31.17 34.98
CA LYS A 206 -2.23 30.82 35.30
C LYS A 206 -2.37 30.06 36.62
N LEU A 207 -1.31 29.36 37.06
CA LEU A 207 -1.27 28.68 38.35
C LEU A 207 -1.04 29.67 39.49
N ASP A 208 -0.21 30.69 39.28
CA ASP A 208 0.05 31.72 40.29
C ASP A 208 -1.19 32.59 40.55
N GLU A 209 -1.96 32.94 39.50
CA GLU A 209 -3.22 33.68 39.63
C GLU A 209 -4.32 32.85 40.31
N ALA A 210 -4.38 31.54 40.03
CA ALA A 210 -5.31 30.62 40.69
C ALA A 210 -4.95 30.37 42.17
N GLY A 211 -3.65 30.31 42.48
CA GLY A 211 -3.14 30.20 43.85
C GLY A 211 -3.45 31.43 44.69
N GLN A 212 -3.24 32.63 44.15
CA GLN A 212 -3.53 33.89 44.84
C GLN A 212 -5.03 34.14 45.08
N ARG A 213 -5.91 33.61 44.21
CA ARG A 213 -7.37 33.71 44.39
C ARG A 213 -7.96 32.75 45.41
N SER A 214 -7.21 31.75 45.88
CA SER A 214 -7.70 30.76 46.85
C SER A 214 -7.30 31.06 48.30
N THR A 215 -6.54 32.13 48.54
CA THR A 215 -6.06 32.53 49.87
C THR A 215 -6.60 33.89 50.34
N MET A 216 -7.72 34.35 49.79
CA MET A 216 -8.54 35.43 50.36
C MET A 216 -9.97 34.93 50.61
#